data_AF-A0A2D5VUQ6-F1
#
_entry.id   AF-A0A2D5VUQ6-F1
#
_cell.length_a   1.000
_cell.length_b   1.000
_cell.length_c   1.000
_cell.angle_alpha   90.00
_cell.angle_beta   90.00
_cell.angle_gamma   90.00
#
_symmetry.space_group_name_H-M   'P 1'
#
loop_
_entity.id
_entity.type
_entity.pdbx_description
1 polymer ?
#
loop_
_entity_poly.entity_id
_entity_poly.type
_entity_poly.pdbx_seq_one_letter_code
_entity_poly.pdbx_strand_id
1 'polypeptide(L)'
;MNPVIKKFQFGQSTVTLETGRIARQASGAVLVTVDDDVSVLVAVTGAKTADPSKGFFPLSVHYQEKTYAAGKIPGGFFKREARPSEKETLTSRLIDRPIRPLFPEGFQNEVQVICTVVSTSKKT
;
A
#
# COMPACT_ATOMS: atom_id res chain seq x y z
N MET A 1 14.13 -16.09 -10.34
CA MET A 1 13.41 -14.95 -10.95
C MET A 1 14.08 -13.67 -10.51
N ASN A 2 14.27 -12.73 -11.42
CA ASN A 2 15.13 -11.58 -11.18
C ASN A 2 14.26 -10.36 -10.82
N PRO A 3 14.34 -9.82 -9.59
CA PRO A 3 13.65 -8.60 -9.23
C PRO A 3 14.22 -7.42 -10.03
N VAL A 4 13.36 -6.45 -10.33
CA VAL A 4 13.81 -5.13 -10.82
C VAL A 4 13.94 -4.22 -9.61
N ILE A 5 15.15 -3.73 -9.36
CA ILE A 5 15.47 -2.90 -8.20
C ILE A 5 15.99 -1.55 -8.67
N LYS A 6 15.42 -0.47 -8.15
CA LYS A 6 15.91 0.89 -8.36
C LYS A 6 16.20 1.54 -7.01
N LYS A 7 17.46 1.97 -6.83
CA LYS A 7 17.89 2.76 -5.68
C LYS A 7 18.17 4.20 -6.13
N PHE A 8 17.79 5.16 -5.30
CA PHE A 8 18.09 6.57 -5.51
C PHE A 8 18.10 7.34 -4.18
N GLN A 9 18.77 8.49 -4.19
CA GLN A 9 18.84 9.39 -3.05
C GLN A 9 17.64 10.35 -3.07
N PHE A 10 16.98 10.52 -1.93
CA PHE A 10 15.91 11.49 -1.72
C PHE A 10 16.21 12.31 -0.45
N GLY A 11 16.80 13.49 -0.65
CA GLY A 11 17.35 14.28 0.46
C GLY A 11 18.50 13.53 1.13
N GLN A 12 18.39 13.30 2.44
CA GLN A 12 19.39 12.52 3.21
C GLN A 12 19.09 11.01 3.22
N SER A 13 17.90 10.60 2.76
CA SER A 13 17.48 9.20 2.78
C SER A 13 17.76 8.47 1.47
N THR A 14 18.08 7.19 1.54
CA THR A 14 18.13 6.28 0.39
C THR A 14 16.79 5.58 0.23
N VAL A 15 16.20 5.68 -0.97
CA VAL A 15 14.95 4.99 -1.31
C VAL A 15 15.26 3.84 -2.26
N THR A 16 14.76 2.65 -1.91
CA THR A 16 14.82 1.43 -2.72
C THR A 16 13.42 1.04 -3.16
N LEU A 17 13.22 0.86 -4.47
CA LEU A 17 12.00 0.33 -5.07
C LEU A 17 12.31 -1.06 -5.65
N GLU A 18 11.57 -2.07 -5.23
CA GLU A 18 11.67 -3.44 -5.76
C GLU A 18 10.32 -3.90 -6.34
N THR A 19 10.34 -4.49 -7.55
CA THR A 19 9.18 -5.13 -8.15
C THR A 19 9.52 -6.45 -8.85
N GLY A 20 8.51 -7.25 -9.18
CA GLY A 20 8.64 -8.53 -9.91
C GLY A 20 8.86 -9.76 -9.03
N ARG A 21 9.20 -9.61 -7.75
CA ARG A 21 9.37 -10.74 -6.81
C ARG A 21 8.09 -11.09 -6.05
N ILE A 22 7.41 -10.08 -5.48
CA ILE A 22 6.28 -10.23 -4.55
C ILE A 22 4.96 -9.86 -5.24
N ALA A 23 3.86 -10.53 -4.85
CA ALA A 23 2.49 -10.21 -5.29
C ALA A 23 2.28 -10.13 -6.82
N ARG A 24 2.94 -11.02 -7.58
CA ARG A 24 2.95 -11.04 -9.06
C ARG A 24 1.59 -11.19 -9.75
N GLN A 25 0.53 -11.56 -9.01
CA GLN A 25 -0.83 -11.66 -9.55
C GLN A 25 -1.61 -10.34 -9.49
N ALA A 26 -1.15 -9.36 -8.69
CA ALA A 26 -1.72 -8.03 -8.71
C ALA A 26 -1.41 -7.33 -10.04
N SER A 27 -2.20 -6.32 -10.40
CA SER A 27 -1.93 -5.50 -11.60
C SER A 27 -0.59 -4.77 -11.50
N GLY A 28 -0.19 -4.39 -10.28
CA GLY A 28 1.14 -3.88 -9.96
C GLY A 28 1.47 -4.10 -8.49
N ALA A 29 2.75 -4.34 -8.19
CA ALA A 29 3.22 -4.46 -6.81
C ALA A 29 4.65 -3.92 -6.68
N VAL A 30 4.89 -3.10 -5.66
CA VAL A 30 6.20 -2.53 -5.35
C VAL A 30 6.44 -2.64 -3.85
N LEU A 31 7.60 -3.18 -3.48
CA LEU A 31 8.13 -3.05 -2.13
C LEU A 31 9.00 -1.80 -2.10
N VAL A 32 8.59 -0.84 -1.27
CA VAL A 32 9.31 0.42 -1.06
C VAL A 32 10.02 0.36 0.27
N THR A 33 11.33 0.57 0.27
CA THR A 33 12.16 0.61 1.47
C THR A 33 12.89 1.94 1.55
N VAL A 34 12.86 2.57 2.73
CA VAL A 34 13.58 3.83 3.02
C VAL A 34 14.61 3.55 4.10
N ASP A 35 15.87 3.93 3.84
CA ASP A 35 17.03 3.81 4.75
C ASP A 35 17.27 2.39 5.30
N ASP A 36 16.81 1.37 4.58
CA ASP A 36 16.76 -0.03 5.04
C ASP A 36 16.03 -0.21 6.39
N ASP A 37 15.16 0.76 6.73
CA ASP A 37 14.58 0.97 8.04
C ASP A 37 13.07 0.74 8.07
N VAL A 38 12.36 1.31 7.08
CA VAL A 38 10.92 1.17 6.92
C VAL A 38 10.63 0.56 5.56
N SER A 39 9.84 -0.51 5.54
CA SER A 39 9.40 -1.17 4.31
C SER A 39 7.89 -1.27 4.21
N VAL A 40 7.34 -0.83 3.08
CA VAL A 40 5.91 -0.87 2.77
C VAL A 40 5.70 -1.62 1.46
N LEU A 41 4.89 -2.68 1.51
CA LEU A 41 4.42 -3.37 0.32
C LEU A 41 3.16 -2.67 -0.18
N VAL A 42 3.22 -2.15 -1.41
CA VAL A 42 2.08 -1.53 -2.09
C VAL A 42 1.67 -2.44 -3.24
N ALA A 43 0.43 -2.93 -3.21
CA ALA A 43 -0.17 -3.72 -4.26
C ALA A 43 -1.41 -3.02 -4.81
N VAL A 44 -1.54 -2.98 -6.14
CA VAL A 44 -2.65 -2.37 -6.87
C VAL A 44 -3.31 -3.43 -7.72
N THR A 45 -4.63 -3.50 -7.64
CA THR A 45 -5.46 -4.36 -8.48
C THR A 45 -6.53 -3.51 -9.15
N GLY A 46 -6.53 -3.50 -10.47
CA GLY A 46 -7.58 -2.90 -11.28
C GLY A 46 -8.46 -3.98 -11.91
N ALA A 47 -9.78 -3.82 -11.82
CA ALA A 47 -10.72 -4.64 -12.57
C ALA A 47 -10.52 -4.42 -14.08
N LYS A 48 -10.59 -5.49 -14.87
CA LYS A 48 -10.44 -5.40 -16.34
C LYS A 48 -11.65 -4.72 -16.99
N THR A 49 -12.81 -4.80 -16.35
CA THR A 49 -14.08 -4.26 -16.84
C THR A 49 -14.75 -3.44 -15.74
N ALA A 50 -15.43 -2.38 -16.12
CA ALA A 50 -16.28 -1.60 -15.21
C ALA A 50 -17.54 -2.40 -14.83
N ASP A 51 -18.06 -2.13 -13.63
CA ASP A 51 -19.37 -2.60 -13.20
C ASP A 51 -20.42 -1.55 -13.59
N PRO A 52 -21.34 -1.86 -14.55
CA PRO A 52 -22.33 -0.90 -15.01
C PRO A 52 -23.27 -0.41 -13.91
N SER A 53 -23.41 -1.15 -12.80
CA SER A 53 -24.30 -0.78 -11.70
C SER A 53 -23.75 0.32 -10.78
N LYS A 54 -22.43 0.55 -10.78
CA LYS A 54 -21.80 1.48 -9.82
C LYS A 54 -22.03 2.94 -10.21
N GLY A 55 -22.03 3.31 -11.48
CA GLY A 55 -22.27 4.69 -11.94
C GLY A 55 -21.26 5.75 -11.46
N PHE A 56 -20.19 5.36 -10.76
CA PHE A 56 -19.11 6.22 -10.28
C PHE A 56 -17.76 5.47 -10.33
N PHE A 57 -16.64 6.18 -10.16
CA PHE A 57 -15.30 5.59 -10.10
C PHE A 57 -15.02 4.95 -8.72
N PRO A 58 -14.96 3.60 -8.60
CA PRO A 58 -14.75 2.92 -7.33
C PRO A 58 -13.25 2.78 -7.05
N LEU A 59 -12.68 3.77 -6.38
CA LEU A 59 -11.31 3.73 -5.84
C LEU A 59 -11.35 3.52 -4.33
N SER A 60 -10.67 2.46 -3.88
CA SER A 60 -10.47 2.13 -2.47
C SER A 60 -8.99 2.06 -2.13
N VAL A 61 -8.57 2.81 -1.11
CA VAL A 61 -7.20 2.80 -0.59
C VAL A 61 -7.20 2.31 0.86
N HIS A 62 -6.38 1.32 1.15
CA HIS A 62 -6.22 0.75 2.48
C HIS A 62 -4.77 0.76 2.90
N TYR A 63 -4.45 1.55 3.91
CA TYR A 63 -3.17 1.53 4.60
C TYR A 63 -3.30 0.71 5.90
N GLN A 64 -2.40 -0.24 6.12
CA GLN A 64 -2.38 -1.11 7.29
C GLN A 64 -0.97 -1.23 7.88
N GLU A 65 -0.85 -1.10 9.19
CA GLU A 65 0.40 -1.32 9.93
C GLU A 65 0.37 -2.68 10.59
N LYS A 66 1.23 -3.60 10.14
CA LYS A 66 1.34 -4.90 10.80
C LYS A 66 2.16 -4.79 12.07
N THR A 67 1.64 -5.35 13.15
CA THR A 67 2.32 -5.32 14.46
C THR A 67 3.68 -6.02 14.42
N TYR A 68 3.77 -7.09 13.61
CA TYR A 68 5.03 -7.79 13.37
C TYR A 68 6.10 -6.89 12.73
N ALA A 69 5.71 -5.82 12.03
CA ALA A 69 6.66 -4.91 11.38
C ALA A 69 7.61 -4.27 12.40
N ALA A 70 7.14 -4.07 13.64
CA ALA A 70 7.92 -3.56 14.77
C ALA A 70 8.33 -4.67 15.76
N GLY A 71 8.21 -5.95 15.38
CA GLY A 71 8.52 -7.09 16.25
C GLY A 71 7.56 -7.27 17.44
N LYS A 72 6.33 -6.76 17.33
CA LYS A 72 5.31 -6.85 18.39
C LYS A 72 4.23 -7.87 18.03
N ILE A 73 3.67 -8.52 19.05
CA ILE A 73 2.46 -9.34 18.92
C ILE A 73 1.25 -8.41 19.18
N PRO A 74 0.16 -8.48 18.39
CA PRO A 74 -1.02 -7.68 18.65
C PRO A 74 -1.57 -7.92 20.06
N GLY A 75 -1.90 -6.84 20.77
CA GLY A 75 -2.54 -6.91 22.08
C GLY A 75 -4.00 -7.40 22.02
N GLY A 76 -4.59 -7.62 23.21
CA GLY A 76 -6.01 -8.01 23.34
C GLY A 76 -6.26 -9.52 23.20
N PHE A 77 -7.54 -9.90 23.33
CA PHE A 77 -7.96 -11.31 23.39
C PHE A 77 -7.69 -12.09 22.10
N PHE A 78 -7.97 -11.48 20.93
CA PHE A 78 -7.85 -12.14 19.63
C PHE A 78 -6.43 -12.18 19.06
N LYS A 79 -5.48 -11.40 19.63
CA LYS A 79 -4.08 -11.30 19.15
C LYS A 79 -3.96 -11.11 17.63
N ARG A 80 -4.83 -10.29 17.04
CA ARG A 80 -4.90 -10.02 15.59
C ARG A 80 -5.13 -8.55 15.31
N GLU A 81 -4.59 -8.03 14.22
CA GLU A 81 -5.00 -6.70 13.73
C GLU A 81 -6.49 -6.72 13.35
N ALA A 82 -7.23 -5.73 13.85
CA ALA A 82 -8.67 -5.65 13.68
C ALA A 82 -9.04 -4.56 12.65
N ARG A 83 -10.05 -3.75 12.97
CA ARG A 83 -10.42 -2.61 12.13
C ARG A 83 -9.27 -1.60 12.07
N PRO A 84 -9.11 -0.88 10.95
CA PRO A 84 -8.13 0.20 10.85
C PRO A 84 -8.32 1.21 11.98
N SER A 85 -7.20 1.61 12.58
CA SER A 85 -7.12 2.72 13.51
C SER A 85 -7.42 4.05 12.80
N GLU A 86 -7.62 5.11 13.60
CA GLU A 86 -7.78 6.47 13.07
C GLU A 86 -6.56 6.90 12.25
N LYS A 87 -5.34 6.61 12.73
CA LYS A 87 -4.09 6.87 12.02
C LYS A 87 -4.05 6.18 10.65
N GLU A 88 -4.41 4.90 10.61
CA GLU A 88 -4.44 4.13 9.36
C GLU A 88 -5.49 4.67 8.38
N THR A 89 -6.64 5.08 8.90
CA THR A 89 -7.72 5.70 8.10
C THR A 89 -7.28 7.06 7.53
N LEU A 90 -6.65 7.92 8.35
CA LEU A 90 -6.12 9.20 7.90
C LEU A 90 -5.01 9.03 6.86
N THR A 91 -4.11 8.06 7.07
CA THR A 91 -3.04 7.75 6.12
C THR A 91 -3.59 7.22 4.80
N SER A 92 -4.62 6.37 4.84
CA SER A 92 -5.34 5.91 3.65
C SER A 92 -5.90 7.10 2.84
N ARG A 93 -6.50 8.10 3.52
CA ARG A 93 -7.01 9.32 2.87
C ARG A 93 -5.90 10.19 2.29
N LEU A 94 -4.73 10.27 2.95
CA LEU A 94 -3.58 11.02 2.45
C LEU A 94 -3.06 10.44 1.13
N ILE A 95 -3.14 9.13 0.93
CA ILE A 95 -2.76 8.46 -0.31
C ILE A 95 -3.86 8.62 -1.38
N ASP A 96 -5.13 8.46 -1.00
CA ASP A 96 -6.28 8.53 -1.91
C ASP A 96 -6.44 9.92 -2.57
N ARG A 97 -6.41 10.99 -1.78
CA ARG A 97 -6.67 12.36 -2.23
C ARG A 97 -5.82 12.81 -3.42
N PRO A 98 -4.49 12.61 -3.46
CA PRO A 98 -3.66 13.03 -4.59
C PRO A 98 -3.80 12.13 -5.82
N ILE A 99 -4.10 10.83 -5.68
CA ILE A 99 -4.17 9.91 -6.83
C ILE A 99 -5.55 9.90 -7.50
N ARG A 100 -6.63 10.14 -6.74
CA ARG A 100 -8.01 10.13 -7.25
C ARG A 100 -8.23 11.05 -8.46
N PRO A 101 -7.77 12.30 -8.49
CA PRO A 101 -7.96 13.18 -9.65
C PRO A 101 -7.05 12.84 -10.85
N LEU A 102 -6.09 11.92 -10.71
CA LEU A 102 -5.20 11.52 -11.80
C LEU A 102 -5.84 10.48 -12.73
N PHE A 103 -6.98 9.89 -12.35
CA PHE A 103 -7.72 8.98 -13.20
C PHE A 103 -8.50 9.77 -14.27
N PRO A 104 -8.53 9.30 -15.53
CA PRO A 104 -9.30 9.95 -16.59
C PRO A 104 -10.78 10.09 -16.24
N GLU A 105 -11.39 11.18 -16.70
CA GLU A 105 -12.83 11.35 -16.58
C GLU A 105 -13.59 10.19 -17.26
N GLY A 106 -14.62 9.67 -16.61
CA GLY A 106 -15.39 8.51 -17.09
C GLY A 106 -14.75 7.15 -16.82
N PHE A 107 -13.56 7.08 -16.22
CA PHE A 107 -12.97 5.80 -15.81
C PHE A 107 -13.74 5.18 -14.63
N GLN A 108 -14.35 4.01 -14.83
CA GLN A 108 -15.24 3.36 -13.86
C GLN A 108 -14.79 1.95 -13.44
N ASN A 109 -13.62 1.50 -13.88
CA ASN A 109 -13.09 0.22 -13.44
C ASN A 109 -12.71 0.33 -11.96
N GLU A 110 -13.09 -0.68 -11.18
CA GLU A 110 -12.73 -0.73 -9.76
C GLU A 110 -11.21 -0.82 -9.59
N VAL A 111 -10.66 0.02 -8.72
CA VAL A 111 -9.24 0.03 -8.37
C VAL A 111 -9.10 -0.08 -6.87
N GLN A 112 -8.30 -1.05 -6.44
CA GLN A 112 -7.93 -1.23 -5.05
C GLN A 112 -6.44 -1.03 -4.88
N VAL A 113 -6.06 -0.17 -3.93
CA VAL A 113 -4.66 0.06 -3.52
C VAL A 113 -4.51 -0.39 -2.07
N ILE A 114 -3.67 -1.39 -1.83
CA ILE A 114 -3.39 -1.91 -0.49
C ILE A 114 -1.92 -1.61 -0.15
N CYS A 115 -1.73 -0.83 0.90
CA CYS A 115 -0.43 -0.45 1.44
C CYS A 115 -0.24 -1.13 2.79
N THR A 116 0.69 -2.07 2.89
CA THR A 116 0.98 -2.79 4.13
C THR A 116 2.39 -2.49 4.61
N VAL A 117 2.53 -1.94 5.82
CA VAL A 117 3.83 -1.81 6.46
C VAL A 117 4.28 -3.19 6.93
N VAL A 118 5.42 -3.65 6.42
CA VAL A 118 5.97 -4.99 6.69
C VAL A 118 7.22 -4.96 7.56
N SER A 119 7.89 -3.80 7.66
CA SER A 119 9.03 -3.60 8.56
C SER A 119 9.15 -2.14 8.97
N THR A 120 9.52 -1.89 10.22
CA THR A 120 9.83 -0.56 10.78
C THR A 120 10.75 -0.70 11.98
N SER A 121 11.84 0.07 12.07
CA SER A 121 12.60 0.16 13.34
C SER A 121 11.94 1.08 14.37
N LYS A 122 11.05 1.97 13.90
CA LYS A 122 10.33 2.90 14.77
C LYS A 122 9.51 2.10 15.76
N LYS A 123 9.80 2.28 17.06
CA LYS A 123 8.93 1.81 18.14
C LYS A 123 7.60 2.56 18.02
N THR A 124 6.62 1.91 17.39
CA THR A 124 5.23 2.35 17.38
C THR A 124 4.62 2.33 18.77
#